data_AF-K0SIJ0-F1
#
_entry.id   AF-K0SIJ0-F1
#
_cell.length_a   1.000
_cell.length_b   1.000
_cell.length_c   1.000
_cell.angle_alpha   90.00
_cell.angle_beta   90.00
_cell.angle_gamma   90.00
#
_symmetry.space_group_name_H-M   'P 1'
#
loop_
_entity.id
_entity.type
_entity.pdbx_description
1 polymer ?
#
loop_
_entity_poly.entity_id
_entity_poly.type
_entity_poly.pdbx_seq_one_letter_code
_entity_poly.pdbx_strand_id
1 'polypeptide(L)'
;GGTVSGNTVVCTLAFESGANVQLHSTLSFDQVEVGPPTLLEDEALWAKSIIDRIRCMEDEAIEKLNSMFSEVSTTSLRRLRRVMPVIRTKFDWDNSLSHHLDVLRQGHDKNKFKH
;
A
#
# COMPACT_ATOMS: atom_id res chain seq x y z
N GLY A 1 23.92 2.14 -25.51
CA GLY A 1 24.08 1.35 -24.28
C GLY A 1 23.17 0.14 -24.35
N GLY A 2 23.11 -0.63 -23.27
CA GLY A 2 22.06 -1.63 -23.11
C GLY A 2 20.85 -1.04 -22.39
N THR A 3 19.75 -1.77 -22.33
CA THR A 3 18.62 -1.45 -21.46
C THR A 3 18.31 -2.63 -20.55
N VAL A 4 17.81 -2.34 -19.35
CA VAL A 4 17.36 -3.33 -18.36
C VAL A 4 15.92 -2.99 -18.00
N SER A 5 15.06 -4.00 -18.01
CA SER A 5 13.67 -3.95 -17.54
C SER A 5 13.38 -5.22 -16.75
N GLY A 6 12.43 -5.17 -15.82
CA GLY A 6 12.08 -6.37 -15.07
C GLY A 6 10.98 -6.14 -14.06
N ASN A 7 10.66 -7.21 -13.33
CA ASN A 7 9.67 -7.18 -12.27
C ASN A 7 10.28 -7.66 -10.96
N THR A 8 9.97 -6.97 -9.87
CA THR A 8 10.22 -7.43 -8.51
C THR A 8 8.94 -8.00 -7.93
N VAL A 9 9.01 -9.25 -7.45
CA VAL A 9 7.88 -9.95 -6.84
C VAL A 9 8.20 -10.23 -5.39
N VAL A 10 7.34 -9.75 -4.48
CA VAL A 10 7.46 -9.97 -3.03
C VAL A 10 6.25 -10.75 -2.54
N CYS A 11 6.51 -11.94 -2.02
CA CYS A 11 5.52 -12.83 -1.44
C CYS A 11 5.91 -13.10 0.01
N THR A 12 5.04 -12.74 0.96
CA THR A 12 5.24 -13.09 2.36
C THR A 12 3.98 -13.73 2.94
N LEU A 13 4.18 -14.66 3.85
CA LEU A 13 3.14 -15.38 4.57
C LEU A 13 3.49 -15.32 6.05
N ALA A 14 2.58 -14.78 6.85
CA ALA A 14 2.63 -14.82 8.29
C ALA A 14 1.43 -15.63 8.80
N PHE A 15 1.72 -16.67 9.59
CA PHE A 15 0.73 -17.48 10.26
C PHE A 15 1.05 -17.51 11.76
N GLU A 16 0.22 -16.86 12.56
CA GLU A 16 0.36 -16.89 14.02
C GLU A 16 -1.01 -16.71 14.67
N SER A 17 -1.24 -17.42 15.79
CA SER A 17 -2.46 -17.29 16.61
C SER A 17 -3.78 -17.40 15.83
N GLY A 18 -3.84 -18.30 14.83
CA GLY A 18 -5.04 -18.54 14.02
C GLY A 18 -5.29 -17.53 12.90
N ALA A 19 -4.44 -16.52 12.74
CA ALA A 19 -4.48 -15.61 11.61
C ALA A 19 -3.60 -16.13 10.46
N ASN A 20 -4.06 -15.92 9.22
CA ASN A 20 -3.30 -16.16 7.99
C ASN A 20 -3.25 -14.84 7.23
N VAL A 21 -2.09 -14.18 7.25
CA VAL A 21 -1.86 -12.89 6.59
C VAL A 21 -0.86 -13.10 5.47
N GLN A 22 -1.25 -12.67 4.27
CA GLN A 22 -0.44 -12.81 3.06
C GLN A 22 -0.24 -11.46 2.40
N LEU A 23 0.98 -11.20 1.97
CA LEU A 23 1.32 -10.09 1.09
C LEU A 23 1.79 -10.68 -0.23
N HIS A 24 1.17 -10.22 -1.32
CA HIS A 24 1.63 -10.47 -2.68
C HIS A 24 1.74 -9.13 -3.40
N SER A 25 2.96 -8.73 -3.72
CA SER A 25 3.23 -7.46 -4.41
C SER A 25 4.08 -7.70 -5.64
N THR A 26 3.74 -7.01 -6.72
CA THR A 26 4.50 -7.03 -7.97
C THR A 26 4.75 -5.59 -8.40
N LEU A 27 6.03 -5.24 -8.54
CA LEU A 27 6.45 -3.96 -9.07
C LEU A 27 7.13 -4.19 -10.41
N SER A 28 6.64 -3.52 -11.45
CA SER A 28 7.26 -3.53 -12.77
C SER A 28 8.13 -2.30 -12.95
N PHE A 29 9.30 -2.51 -13.54
CA PHE A 29 10.24 -1.48 -13.91
C PHE A 29 10.34 -1.43 -15.43
N ASP A 30 10.05 -0.26 -15.98
CA ASP A 30 10.21 0.03 -17.39
C ASP A 30 11.68 -0.05 -17.81
N GLN A 31 11.94 -0.06 -19.13
CA GLN A 31 13.30 -0.06 -19.64
C GLN A 31 14.09 1.15 -19.15
N VAL A 32 15.20 0.87 -18.48
CA VAL A 32 16.17 1.88 -18.10
C VAL A 32 17.48 1.62 -18.83
N GLU A 33 18.08 2.69 -19.35
CA GLU A 33 19.40 2.64 -19.98
C GLU A 33 20.49 2.27 -18.98
N VAL A 34 21.42 1.44 -19.45
CA VAL A 34 22.58 1.00 -18.69
C VAL A 34 23.86 1.20 -19.50
N GLY A 35 24.72 2.06 -18.97
CA GLY A 35 26.05 2.35 -19.48
C GLY A 35 26.07 3.13 -20.81
N PRO A 36 27.23 3.69 -21.18
CA PRO A 36 27.41 4.31 -22.49
C PRO A 36 27.26 3.29 -23.65
N PRO A 37 26.98 3.74 -24.89
CA PRO A 37 27.09 2.89 -26.07
C PRO A 37 28.51 2.30 -26.16
N THR A 38 28.61 0.98 -26.05
CA THR A 38 29.86 0.25 -25.90
C THR A 38 30.80 0.41 -27.09
N LEU A 39 32.00 0.94 -26.83
CA LEU A 39 33.24 0.41 -27.43
C LEU A 39 33.69 -0.75 -26.54
N LEU A 40 34.14 -1.84 -27.16
CA LEU A 40 34.34 -3.20 -26.60
C LEU A 40 35.26 -3.37 -25.37
N GLU A 41 35.77 -2.31 -24.74
CA GLU A 41 36.96 -2.42 -23.88
C GLU A 41 36.73 -2.52 -22.36
N ASP A 42 35.49 -2.55 -21.84
CA ASP A 42 35.33 -2.66 -20.37
C ASP A 42 34.04 -3.37 -19.91
N GLU A 43 33.96 -4.67 -20.19
CA GLU A 43 32.85 -5.55 -19.78
C GLU A 43 32.60 -5.49 -18.25
N ALA A 44 33.65 -5.33 -17.46
CA ALA A 44 33.56 -5.23 -15.99
C ALA A 44 32.82 -3.96 -15.53
N LEU A 45 33.08 -2.81 -16.17
CA LEU A 45 32.37 -1.56 -15.88
C LEU A 45 30.91 -1.63 -16.31
N TRP A 46 30.63 -2.31 -17.42
CA TRP A 46 29.27 -2.50 -17.89
C TRP A 46 28.46 -3.40 -16.94
N ALA A 47 29.03 -4.54 -16.51
CA ALA A 47 28.42 -5.42 -15.51
C ALA A 47 28.15 -4.68 -14.19
N LYS A 48 29.10 -3.85 -13.74
CA LYS A 48 28.92 -3.01 -12.55
C LYS A 48 27.75 -2.03 -12.73
N SER A 49 27.62 -1.39 -13.89
CA SER A 49 26.53 -0.46 -14.19
C SER A 49 25.16 -1.14 -14.14
N ILE A 50 25.07 -2.40 -14.60
CA ILE A 50 23.84 -3.20 -14.50
C ILE A 50 23.49 -3.48 -13.04
N ILE A 51 24.45 -3.94 -12.25
CA ILE A 51 24.25 -4.25 -10.83
C ILE A 51 23.82 -2.99 -10.06
N ASP A 52 24.50 -1.86 -10.31
CA ASP A 52 24.17 -0.59 -9.68
C ASP A 52 22.72 -0.18 -10.02
N ARG A 53 22.28 -0.38 -11.27
CA ARG A 53 20.90 -0.08 -11.66
C ARG A 53 19.88 -1.01 -11.00
N ILE A 54 20.16 -2.30 -10.93
CA ILE A 54 19.32 -3.29 -10.25
C ILE A 54 19.16 -2.90 -8.77
N ARG A 55 20.26 -2.58 -8.10
CA ARG A 55 20.23 -2.14 -6.70
C ARG A 55 19.34 -0.92 -6.49
N CYS A 56 19.43 0.09 -7.34
CA CYS A 56 18.55 1.26 -7.25
C CYS A 56 17.06 0.88 -7.40
N MET A 57 16.74 -0.06 -8.30
CA MET A 57 15.36 -0.54 -8.47
C MET A 57 14.88 -1.34 -7.25
N GLU A 58 15.75 -2.11 -6.61
CA GLU A 58 15.45 -2.82 -5.37
C GLU A 58 15.21 -1.85 -4.20
N ASP A 59 16.06 -0.83 -4.05
CA ASP A 59 15.91 0.21 -3.03
C ASP A 59 14.56 0.95 -3.19
N GLU A 60 14.20 1.32 -4.43
CA GLU A 60 12.90 1.93 -4.75
C GLU A 60 11.73 1.00 -4.40
N ALA A 61 11.86 -0.31 -4.68
CA ALA A 61 10.83 -1.29 -4.34
C ALA A 61 10.59 -1.37 -2.83
N ILE A 62 11.66 -1.39 -2.04
CA ILE A 62 11.60 -1.44 -0.58
C ILE A 62 10.94 -0.17 -0.03
N GLU A 63 11.34 1.00 -0.53
CA GLU A 63 10.76 2.28 -0.10
C GLU A 63 9.26 2.33 -0.39
N LYS A 64 8.84 1.90 -1.58
CA LYS A 64 7.42 1.86 -1.97
C LYS A 64 6.61 0.90 -1.10
N LEU A 65 7.15 -0.28 -0.78
CA LEU A 65 6.50 -1.23 0.12
C LEU A 65 6.33 -0.66 1.54
N ASN A 66 7.35 0.01 2.07
CA ASN A 66 7.28 0.67 3.37
C ASN A 66 6.25 1.80 3.40
N SER A 67 6.22 2.63 2.35
CA SER A 67 5.22 3.69 2.18
C SER A 67 3.80 3.12 2.13
N MET A 68 3.58 2.08 1.33
CA MET A 68 2.29 1.37 1.23
C MET A 68 1.87 0.80 2.59
N PHE A 69 2.77 0.17 3.34
CA PHE A 69 2.46 -0.34 4.68
C PHE A 69 2.05 0.78 5.64
N SER A 70 2.75 1.92 5.60
CA SER A 70 2.41 3.10 6.40
C SER A 70 1.02 3.64 6.05
N GLU A 71 0.69 3.75 4.76
CA GLU A 71 -0.63 4.20 4.31
C GLU A 71 -1.76 3.25 4.77
N VAL A 72 -1.57 1.94 4.56
CA VAL A 72 -2.57 0.94 4.93
C VAL A 72 -2.82 0.94 6.44
N SER A 73 -1.75 0.95 7.24
CA SER A 73 -1.85 0.88 8.71
C SER A 73 -2.45 2.15 9.34
N THR A 74 -2.13 3.32 8.80
CA THR A 74 -2.55 4.60 9.39
C THR A 74 -3.89 5.09 8.85
N THR A 75 -4.21 4.79 7.59
CA THR A 75 -5.37 5.39 6.91
C THR A 75 -6.42 4.34 6.58
N SER A 76 -6.08 3.35 5.76
CA SER A 76 -7.06 2.41 5.22
C SER A 76 -7.71 1.54 6.30
N LEU A 77 -6.90 0.93 7.18
CA LEU A 77 -7.42 0.09 8.26
C LEU A 77 -8.24 0.90 9.28
N ARG A 78 -7.82 2.14 9.58
CA ARG A 78 -8.55 3.02 10.52
C ARG A 78 -9.89 3.50 9.96
N ARG A 79 -10.01 3.65 8.64
CA ARG A 79 -11.28 3.95 7.95
C ARG A 79 -12.24 2.77 7.99
N LEU A 80 -11.74 1.54 7.84
CA LEU A 80 -12.54 0.32 7.96
C LEU A 80 -13.10 0.16 9.38
N ARG A 81 -12.23 0.25 10.40
CA ARG A 81 -12.65 0.17 11.79
C ARG A 81 -11.78 1.05 12.67
N ARG A 82 -12.43 1.96 13.38
CA ARG A 82 -11.76 2.81 14.36
C ARG A 82 -11.36 1.98 15.58
N VAL A 83 -10.21 2.31 16.16
CA VAL A 83 -9.75 1.73 17.44
C VAL A 83 -10.70 2.10 18.60
N MET A 84 -11.26 3.31 18.56
CA MET A 84 -12.25 3.80 19.51
C MET A 84 -13.39 4.52 18.79
N PRO A 85 -14.60 4.57 19.38
CA PRO A 85 -15.68 5.44 18.93
C PRO A 85 -15.24 6.90 18.73
N VAL A 86 -16.02 7.68 17.99
CA VAL A 86 -15.71 9.10 17.71
C VAL A 86 -15.55 9.91 19.00
N ILE A 87 -16.38 9.62 20.00
CA ILE A 87 -16.36 10.22 21.34
C ILE A 87 -15.15 9.84 22.19
N ARG A 88 -14.27 8.95 21.70
CA ARG A 88 -13.04 8.48 22.37
C ARG A 88 -13.24 7.81 23.73
N THR A 89 -14.48 7.40 24.04
CA THR A 89 -14.81 6.54 25.17
C THR A 89 -15.26 5.17 24.66
N LYS A 90 -15.02 4.11 25.44
CA LYS A 90 -15.57 2.79 25.12
C LYS A 90 -17.08 2.88 25.10
N PHE A 91 -17.69 2.04 24.27
CA PHE A 91 -19.14 1.95 24.20
C PHE A 91 -19.68 1.53 25.58
N ASP A 92 -20.65 2.28 26.07
CA ASP A 92 -21.34 2.01 27.32
C ASP A 92 -22.51 1.08 27.04
N TRP A 93 -22.34 -0.20 27.37
CA TRP A 93 -23.36 -1.22 27.13
C TRP A 93 -24.59 -1.04 28.04
N ASP A 94 -24.41 -0.55 29.26
CA ASP A 94 -25.51 -0.40 30.23
C ASP A 94 -26.45 0.74 29.81
N ASN A 95 -25.89 1.80 29.24
CA ASN A 95 -26.64 2.98 28.78
C ASN A 95 -27.16 2.84 27.33
N SER A 96 -26.81 1.75 26.63
CA SER A 96 -27.18 1.54 25.23
C SER A 96 -28.67 1.20 25.01
N LEU A 97 -29.36 0.74 26.05
CA LEU A 97 -30.77 0.33 26.00
C LEU A 97 -31.76 1.49 26.28
N SER A 98 -31.28 2.60 26.86
CA SER A 98 -32.15 3.67 27.38
C SER A 98 -32.21 4.94 26.54
N HIS A 99 -31.27 5.17 25.62
CA HIS A 99 -31.31 6.34 24.73
C HIS A 99 -32.05 6.02 23.45
N HIS A 100 -33.28 6.55 23.35
CA HIS A 100 -33.99 6.60 22.08
C HIS A 100 -33.15 7.45 21.11
N LEU A 101 -32.48 6.79 20.17
CA LEU A 101 -31.82 7.49 19.07
C LEU A 101 -32.92 8.14 18.24
N ASP A 102 -33.05 9.46 18.33
CA ASP A 102 -33.75 10.24 17.30
C ASP A 102 -32.89 10.13 16.04
N VAL A 103 -33.18 9.10 15.25
CA VAL A 103 -32.62 8.95 13.91
C VAL A 103 -33.07 10.18 13.13
N LEU A 104 -32.18 11.16 13.01
CA LEU A 104 -32.34 12.26 12.07
C LEU A 104 -32.54 11.63 10.69
N ARG A 105 -33.79 11.55 10.26
CA ARG A 105 -34.24 11.19 8.91
C ARG A 105 -33.81 12.23 7.86
N GLN A 106 -32.76 13.01 8.13
CA GLN A 106 -32.17 13.98 7.19
C GLN A 106 -31.20 13.24 6.27
N GLY A 107 -31.76 12.59 5.25
CA GLY A 107 -30.98 11.95 4.20
C GLY A 107 -31.83 11.41 3.05
N HIS A 108 -33.12 11.15 3.29
CA HIS A 108 -34.08 10.82 2.25
C HIS A 108 -35.17 11.89 2.18
N ASP A 109 -34.79 13.12 1.82
CA ASP A 109 -35.76 14.08 1.30
C ASP A 109 -36.20 13.58 -0.08
N LYS A 110 -37.30 12.82 -0.11
CA LYS A 110 -37.92 12.26 -1.33
C LYS A 110 -38.54 13.33 -2.25
N ASN A 111 -38.36 14.62 -1.95
CA ASN A 111 -39.05 15.72 -2.62
C ASN A 111 -38.14 16.63 -3.48
N LYS A 112 -36.83 16.34 -3.64
CA LYS A 112 -35.96 17.14 -4.52
C LYS A 112 -36.17 16.93 -6.03
N PHE A 113 -37.10 16.06 -6.43
CA PHE A 113 -37.41 15.77 -7.84
C PHE A 113 -38.92 15.75 -8.14
N LYS A 114 -39.66 16.75 -7.65
CA LYS A 114 -41.01 17.02 -8.15
C LYS A 114 -41.06 18.40 -8.79
N HIS A 115 -41.08 18.36 -10.12
CA HIS A 115 -41.48 19.33 -11.14
C HIS A 115 -41.06 20.79 -10.98
#